data_AF-A0A2M6Y8B4-F1
#
_entry.id   AF-A0A2M6Y8B4-F1
#
_cell.length_a   1.000
_cell.length_b   1.000
_cell.length_c   1.000
_cell.angle_alpha   90.00
_cell.angle_beta   90.00
_cell.angle_gamma   90.00
#
_symmetry.space_group_name_H-M   'P 1'
#
loop_
_entity.id
_entity.type
_entity.pdbx_description
1 polymer ?
#
loop_
_entity_poly.entity_id
_entity_poly.type
_entity_poly.pdbx_seq_one_letter_code
_entity_poly.pdbx_strand_id
1 'polypeptide(L)'
;MEVVVNTSIIISALLKEGLTRKMIFFSPFELYSLPYAREEIEKHRTELITKSKLDENAYQYLLDSIFSKLRIVEADALKPYESKAVEVMKDIDIGDSPFIALALYLDCPIWSNDGHFKHQNIIKTYTTEELLRLLQKEAV
;
A
#
# COMPACT_ATOMS: atom_id res chain seq x y z
N MET A 1 -8.55 12.46 -1.56
CA MET A 1 -8.69 11.49 -0.45
C MET A 1 -7.31 10.93 -0.15
N GLU A 2 -6.95 10.85 1.13
CA GLU A 2 -5.72 10.21 1.60
C GLU A 2 -5.93 8.71 1.76
N VAL A 3 -4.96 7.89 1.37
CA VAL A 3 -5.07 6.42 1.42
C VAL A 3 -3.73 5.80 1.75
N VAL A 4 -3.70 4.89 2.74
CA VAL A 4 -2.53 4.06 3.04
C VAL A 4 -2.41 2.92 2.03
N VAL A 5 -1.24 2.77 1.44
CA VAL A 5 -0.90 1.73 0.46
C VAL A 5 0.02 0.71 1.12
N ASN A 6 -0.43 -0.54 1.22
CA ASN A 6 0.41 -1.62 1.74
C ASN A 6 1.42 -2.16 0.70
N THR A 7 2.39 -2.95 1.13
CA THR A 7 3.43 -3.49 0.23
C THR A 7 2.83 -4.30 -0.93
N SER A 8 1.76 -5.07 -0.68
CA SER A 8 1.12 -5.92 -1.69
C SER A 8 0.61 -5.14 -2.91
N ILE A 9 0.11 -3.91 -2.71
CA ILE A 9 -0.36 -3.04 -3.80
C ILE A 9 0.82 -2.55 -4.64
N ILE A 10 1.92 -2.17 -4.00
CA ILE A 10 3.15 -1.73 -4.67
C ILE A 10 3.74 -2.88 -5.50
N ILE A 11 3.82 -4.09 -4.90
CA ILE A 11 4.26 -5.30 -5.60
C ILE A 11 3.34 -5.60 -6.79
N SER A 12 2.02 -5.54 -6.62
CA SER A 12 1.06 -5.76 -7.71
C SER A 12 1.28 -4.78 -8.87
N ALA A 13 1.57 -3.51 -8.55
CA ALA A 13 1.89 -2.50 -9.55
C ALA A 13 3.24 -2.78 -10.24
N LEU A 14 4.26 -3.29 -9.55
CA LEU A 14 5.54 -3.67 -10.16
C LEU A 14 5.38 -4.86 -11.12
N LEU A 15 4.61 -5.88 -10.74
CA LEU A 15 4.51 -7.13 -11.47
C LEU A 15 3.78 -7.03 -12.81
N LYS A 16 2.74 -6.20 -12.91
CA LYS A 16 1.94 -6.07 -14.14
C LYS A 16 1.46 -4.65 -14.37
N GLU A 17 1.37 -4.25 -15.64
CA GLU A 17 0.71 -3.01 -16.04
C GLU A 17 -0.81 -3.18 -15.99
N GLY A 18 -1.34 -3.23 -14.77
CA GLY A 18 -2.76 -3.42 -14.49
C GLY A 18 -3.44 -2.16 -13.96
N LEU A 19 -4.70 -2.33 -13.54
CA LEU A 19 -5.49 -1.28 -12.91
C LEU A 19 -4.79 -0.69 -11.69
N THR A 20 -4.20 -1.53 -10.83
CA THR A 20 -3.45 -1.07 -9.64
C THR A 20 -2.33 -0.10 -9.99
N ARG A 21 -1.52 -0.40 -11.01
CA ARG A 21 -0.46 0.51 -11.49
C ARG A 21 -1.06 1.83 -11.99
N LYS A 22 -2.12 1.77 -12.79
CA LYS A 22 -2.80 2.98 -13.30
C LYS A 22 -3.37 3.84 -12.17
N MET A 23 -3.96 3.22 -11.15
CA MET A 23 -4.51 3.91 -9.99
C MET A 23 -3.40 4.62 -9.19
N ILE A 24 -2.22 4.02 -9.02
CA ILE A 24 -1.08 4.70 -8.37
C ILE A 24 -0.67 5.96 -9.12
N PHE A 25 -0.60 5.91 -10.45
CA PHE A 25 -0.08 7.02 -11.24
C PHE A 25 -1.11 8.12 -11.56
N PHE A 26 -2.38 7.76 -11.67
CA PHE A 26 -3.39 8.64 -12.28
C PHE A 26 -4.61 8.91 -11.39
N SER A 27 -4.75 8.24 -10.25
CA SER A 27 -5.84 8.59 -9.32
C SER A 27 -5.55 9.93 -8.63
N PRO A 28 -6.59 10.66 -8.20
CA PRO A 28 -6.44 11.90 -7.42
C PRO A 28 -6.16 11.62 -5.93
N PHE A 29 -5.75 10.41 -5.56
CA PHE A 29 -5.50 10.05 -4.17
C PHE A 29 -4.12 10.54 -3.73
N GLU A 30 -4.04 10.97 -2.47
CA GLU A 30 -2.77 11.17 -1.80
C GLU A 30 -2.37 9.85 -1.15
N LEU A 31 -1.33 9.22 -1.68
CA LEU A 31 -0.94 7.87 -1.30
C LEU A 31 0.15 7.92 -0.23
N TYR A 32 -0.04 7.15 0.84
CA TYR A 32 0.91 7.06 1.95
C TYR A 32 1.42 5.65 2.13
N SER A 33 2.66 5.49 2.55
CA SER A 33 3.20 4.17 2.92
C SER A 33 4.34 4.32 3.94
N LEU A 34 4.96 3.20 4.28
CA LEU A 34 6.04 3.10 5.27
C LEU A 34 7.39 2.85 4.58
N PRO A 35 8.52 3.27 5.18
CA PRO A 35 9.86 2.89 4.72
C PRO A 35 10.01 1.37 4.58
N TYR A 36 9.40 0.64 5.51
CA TYR A 36 9.35 -0.82 5.53
C TYR A 36 8.89 -1.44 4.20
N ALA A 37 7.93 -0.83 3.50
CA ALA A 37 7.43 -1.38 2.23
C ALA A 37 8.54 -1.42 1.15
N ARG A 38 9.44 -0.43 1.14
CA ARG A 38 10.58 -0.41 0.21
C ARG A 38 11.61 -1.46 0.58
N GLU A 39 11.91 -1.60 1.87
CA GLU A 39 12.86 -2.61 2.36
C GLU A 39 12.40 -4.03 2.04
N GLU A 40 11.10 -4.30 2.21
CA GLU A 40 10.50 -5.59 1.86
C GLU A 40 10.63 -5.89 0.36
N ILE A 41 10.30 -4.91 -0.49
CA ILE A 41 10.46 -5.06 -1.95
C ILE A 41 11.91 -5.34 -2.33
N GLU A 42 12.86 -4.63 -1.72
CA GLU A 42 14.29 -4.79 -2.00
C GLU A 42 14.81 -6.18 -1.57
N LYS A 43 14.34 -6.70 -0.42
CA LYS A 43 14.66 -8.07 0.03
C LYS A 43 14.23 -9.14 -0.98
N HIS A 44 13.15 -8.89 -1.72
CA HIS A 44 12.61 -9.81 -2.74
C HIS A 44 12.93 -9.39 -4.18
N ARG A 45 13.88 -8.46 -4.39
CA ARG A 45 14.16 -7.81 -5.68
C ARG A 45 14.37 -8.79 -6.83
N THR A 46 15.27 -9.78 -6.67
CA THR A 46 15.59 -10.76 -7.72
C THR A 46 14.36 -11.55 -8.19
N GLU A 47 13.51 -11.94 -7.25
CA GLU A 47 12.27 -12.66 -7.54
C GLU A 47 11.25 -11.76 -8.27
N LEU A 48 11.10 -10.52 -7.80
CA LEU A 48 10.16 -9.56 -8.37
C LEU A 48 10.56 -9.14 -9.80
N ILE A 49 11.84 -8.95 -10.07
CA ILE A 49 12.36 -8.68 -11.42
C ILE A 49 11.99 -9.83 -12.36
N THR A 50 12.31 -11.07 -11.95
CA THR A 50 11.99 -12.27 -12.72
C THR A 50 10.49 -12.38 -13.03
N LYS A 51 9.63 -12.15 -12.03
CA LYS A 51 8.17 -12.22 -12.20
C LYS A 51 7.60 -11.07 -13.04
N SER A 52 8.15 -9.87 -12.93
CA SER A 52 7.73 -8.70 -13.70
C SER A 52 8.12 -8.77 -15.17
N LYS A 53 9.13 -9.60 -15.51
CA LYS A 53 9.74 -9.70 -16.85
C LYS A 53 10.36 -8.39 -17.34
N LEU A 54 10.70 -7.49 -16.42
CA LEU A 54 11.46 -6.28 -16.68
C LEU A 54 12.95 -6.59 -16.57
N ASP A 55 13.77 -5.84 -17.30
CA ASP A 55 15.20 -5.78 -16.98
C ASP A 55 15.44 -4.94 -15.72
N GLU A 56 16.65 -5.05 -15.20
CA GLU A 56 17.12 -4.37 -13.98
C GLU A 56 16.88 -2.86 -13.99
N ASN A 57 17.14 -2.19 -15.11
CA ASN A 57 17.03 -0.74 -15.22
C ASN A 57 15.56 -0.32 -15.30
N ALA A 58 14.75 -1.03 -16.09
CA ALA A 58 13.33 -0.80 -16.21
C ALA A 58 12.59 -1.05 -14.89
N TYR A 59 12.98 -2.10 -14.16
CA TYR A 59 12.46 -2.38 -12.83
C TYR A 59 12.79 -1.26 -11.85
N GLN A 60 14.05 -0.84 -11.78
CA GLN A 60 14.48 0.23 -10.90
C GLN A 60 13.76 1.55 -11.21
N TYR A 61 13.67 1.91 -12.50
CA TYR A 61 12.95 3.09 -12.94
C TYR A 61 11.47 3.06 -12.54
N LEU A 62 10.80 1.91 -12.72
CA LEU A 62 9.40 1.75 -12.32
C LEU A 62 9.23 1.83 -10.80
N LEU A 63 10.12 1.19 -10.04
CA LEU A 63 10.12 1.25 -8.58
C LEU A 63 10.24 2.69 -8.08
N ASP A 64 11.24 3.44 -8.57
CA ASP A 64 11.43 4.83 -8.19
C ASP A 64 10.26 5.71 -8.64
N SER A 65 9.70 5.45 -9.81
CA SER A 65 8.50 6.14 -10.30
C SER A 65 7.29 5.89 -9.39
N ILE A 66 7.06 4.66 -8.93
CA ILE A 66 5.98 4.34 -7.99
C ILE A 66 6.21 5.04 -6.65
N PHE A 67 7.41 4.93 -6.08
CA PHE A 67 7.74 5.57 -4.80
C PHE A 67 7.67 7.10 -4.87
N SER A 68 7.91 7.72 -6.03
CA SER A 68 7.71 9.16 -6.23
C SER A 68 6.24 9.62 -6.09
N LYS A 69 5.28 8.68 -6.17
CA LYS A 69 3.85 8.94 -5.95
C LYS A 69 3.42 8.72 -4.51
N LEU A 70 4.28 8.17 -3.66
CA LEU A 70 3.98 7.86 -2.26
C LEU A 70 4.61 8.90 -1.33
N ARG A 71 3.84 9.33 -0.32
CA ARG A 71 4.36 10.04 0.85
C ARG A 71 4.77 9.00 1.89
N ILE A 72 6.06 8.94 2.20
CA ILE A 72 6.60 8.00 3.18
C ILE A 72 6.56 8.63 4.57
N VAL A 73 5.96 7.91 5.53
CA VAL A 73 5.83 8.35 6.93
C VAL A 73 6.75 7.51 7.80
N GLU A 74 7.62 8.18 8.55
CA GLU A 74 8.60 7.53 9.43
C GLU A 74 7.93 6.82 10.62
N ALA A 75 8.48 5.66 10.99
CA ALA A 75 7.92 4.80 12.04
C ALA A 75 7.83 5.50 13.41
N ASP A 76 8.73 6.43 13.71
CA ASP A 76 8.74 7.16 14.98
C ASP A 76 7.43 7.94 15.24
N ALA A 77 6.78 8.45 14.19
CA ALA A 77 5.50 9.14 14.31
C ALA A 77 4.35 8.20 14.72
N LEU A 78 4.53 6.89 14.52
CA LEU A 78 3.48 5.88 14.68
C LEU A 78 3.50 5.21 16.04
N LYS A 79 4.54 5.43 16.85
CA LYS A 79 4.69 4.88 18.21
C LYS A 79 3.43 4.95 19.07
N PRO A 80 2.64 6.06 19.10
CA PRO A 80 1.41 6.12 19.89
C PRO A 80 0.33 5.11 19.46
N TYR A 81 0.39 4.60 18.23
CA TYR A 81 -0.61 3.74 17.62
C TYR A 81 -0.18 2.27 17.54
N GLU A 82 1.11 1.97 17.72
CA GLU A 82 1.69 0.62 17.57
C GLU A 82 0.96 -0.43 18.41
N SER A 83 0.76 -0.19 19.70
CA SER A 83 0.11 -1.17 20.59
C SER A 83 -1.31 -1.49 20.13
N LYS A 84 -2.06 -0.48 19.69
CA LYS A 84 -3.42 -0.68 19.19
C LYS A 84 -3.41 -1.42 17.87
N ALA A 85 -2.50 -1.08 16.97
CA ALA A 85 -2.38 -1.71 15.68
C ALA A 85 -2.00 -3.19 15.78
N VAL A 86 -1.07 -3.54 16.68
CA VAL A 86 -0.73 -4.93 17.00
C VAL A 86 -1.94 -5.65 17.57
N GLU A 87 -2.69 -5.04 18.50
CA GLU A 87 -3.90 -5.65 19.05
C GLU A 87 -4.93 -5.99 17.96
N VAL A 88 -5.10 -5.10 16.97
CA VAL A 88 -6.02 -5.29 15.84
C VAL A 88 -5.60 -6.44 14.93
N MET A 89 -4.30 -6.62 14.72
CA MET A 89 -3.78 -7.57 13.72
C MET A 89 -3.20 -8.86 14.30
N LYS A 90 -3.04 -9.00 15.62
CA LYS A 90 -2.39 -10.15 16.27
C LYS A 90 -2.98 -11.52 15.90
N ASP A 91 -4.29 -11.58 15.66
CA ASP A 91 -5.02 -12.80 15.34
C ASP A 91 -5.27 -12.95 13.82
N ILE A 92 -4.75 -12.03 13.00
CA ILE A 92 -4.91 -11.99 11.53
C ILE A 92 -3.54 -12.12 10.86
N ASP A 93 -2.73 -11.06 10.94
CA ASP A 93 -1.34 -11.01 10.47
C ASP A 93 -0.62 -9.86 11.17
N ILE A 94 0.19 -10.17 12.17
CA ILE A 94 0.91 -9.16 12.95
C ILE A 94 1.87 -8.31 12.09
N GLY A 95 2.35 -8.83 10.95
CA GLY A 95 3.23 -8.12 10.03
C GLY A 95 2.55 -6.94 9.34
N ASP A 96 1.22 -6.98 9.22
CA ASP A 96 0.41 -5.91 8.64
C ASP A 96 0.08 -4.79 9.65
N SER A 97 0.38 -4.99 10.94
CA SER A 97 0.11 -4.01 12.00
C SER A 97 0.70 -2.61 11.74
N PRO A 98 1.89 -2.42 11.14
CA PRO A 98 2.42 -1.08 10.88
C PRO A 98 1.51 -0.26 9.96
N PHE A 99 0.85 -0.89 8.98
CA PHE A 99 -0.09 -0.20 8.08
C PHE A 99 -1.38 0.23 8.80
N ILE A 100 -1.82 -0.55 9.79
CA ILE A 100 -2.92 -0.14 10.68
C ILE A 100 -2.51 1.06 11.53
N ALA A 101 -1.29 1.08 12.08
CA ALA A 101 -0.78 2.21 12.84
C ALA A 101 -0.74 3.49 12.00
N LEU A 102 -0.27 3.38 10.75
CA LEU A 102 -0.25 4.50 9.80
C LEU A 102 -1.65 5.00 9.47
N ALA A 103 -2.60 4.10 9.23
CA ALA A 103 -3.98 4.46 8.94
C ALA A 103 -4.67 5.14 10.13
N LEU A 104 -4.39 4.69 11.36
CA LEU A 104 -4.88 5.35 12.59
C LEU A 104 -4.25 6.73 12.79
N TYR A 105 -2.97 6.89 12.48
CA TYR A 105 -2.27 8.17 12.57
C TYR A 105 -2.83 9.21 11.59
N LEU A 106 -3.12 8.80 10.35
CA LEU A 106 -3.65 9.66 9.29
C LEU A 106 -5.19 9.77 9.29
N ASP A 107 -5.89 8.98 10.12
CA ASP A 107 -7.35 8.82 10.09
C ASP A 107 -7.90 8.56 8.67
N CYS A 108 -7.28 7.63 7.94
CA CYS A 108 -7.58 7.39 6.54
C CYS A 108 -7.67 5.89 6.19
N PRO A 109 -8.35 5.52 5.09
CA PRO A 109 -8.54 4.12 4.71
C PRO A 109 -7.24 3.46 4.23
N ILE A 110 -7.25 2.12 4.25
CA ILE A 110 -6.21 1.30 3.64
C ILE A 110 -6.65 0.83 2.26
N TRP A 111 -5.75 0.91 1.29
CA TRP A 111 -5.84 0.22 0.02
C TRP A 111 -5.07 -1.09 0.08
N SER A 112 -5.81 -2.20 0.01
CA SER A 112 -5.24 -3.53 -0.13
C SER A 112 -6.18 -4.43 -0.91
N ASN A 113 -5.62 -5.29 -1.76
CA ASN A 113 -6.36 -6.40 -2.36
C ASN A 113 -6.26 -7.68 -1.51
N ASP A 114 -5.46 -7.66 -0.44
CA ASP A 114 -5.36 -8.75 0.53
C ASP A 114 -6.60 -8.77 1.45
N GLY A 115 -7.08 -9.97 1.74
CA GLY A 115 -8.19 -10.21 2.66
C GLY A 115 -7.84 -9.90 4.12
N HIS A 116 -6.56 -9.93 4.52
CA HIS A 116 -6.12 -9.68 5.90
C HIS A 116 -6.73 -8.39 6.48
N PHE A 117 -6.56 -7.28 5.77
CA PHE A 117 -7.07 -5.96 6.18
C PHE A 117 -8.60 -5.85 6.19
N LYS A 118 -9.33 -6.78 5.58
CA LYS A 118 -10.80 -6.83 5.63
C LYS A 118 -11.33 -7.64 6.82
N HIS A 119 -10.49 -8.44 7.49
CA HIS A 119 -10.91 -9.20 8.67
C HIS A 119 -10.99 -8.34 9.93
N GLN A 120 -10.28 -7.20 9.97
CA GLN A 120 -10.43 -6.21 11.04
C GLN A 120 -11.55 -5.21 10.74
N ASN A 121 -12.10 -4.57 11.78
CA ASN A 121 -13.25 -3.67 11.71
C ASN A 121 -12.97 -2.22 12.18
N ILE A 122 -11.71 -1.88 12.43
CA ILE A 122 -11.27 -0.58 12.94
C ILE A 122 -11.01 0.41 11.80
N ILE A 123 -10.32 -0.03 10.76
CA ILE A 123 -9.94 0.78 9.60
C ILE A 123 -10.76 0.36 8.39
N LYS A 124 -11.25 1.32 7.62
CA LYS A 124 -11.92 1.03 6.36
C LYS A 124 -10.89 0.58 5.32
N THR A 125 -11.13 -0.58 4.71
CA THR A 125 -10.25 -1.14 3.69
C THR A 125 -10.95 -1.19 2.34
N TYR A 126 -10.29 -0.67 1.31
CA TYR A 126 -10.75 -0.75 -0.07
C TYR A 126 -9.82 -1.61 -0.91
N THR A 127 -10.41 -2.43 -1.76
CA THR A 127 -9.74 -3.03 -2.91
C THR A 127 -9.58 -2.02 -4.03
N THR A 128 -8.74 -2.36 -5.01
CA THR A 128 -8.54 -1.54 -6.23
C THR A 128 -9.87 -1.27 -6.95
N GLU A 129 -10.73 -2.29 -7.07
CA GLU A 129 -12.05 -2.18 -7.71
C GLU A 129 -12.99 -1.26 -6.94
N GLU A 130 -12.97 -1.33 -5.60
CA GLU A 130 -13.81 -0.47 -4.77
C GLU A 130 -13.37 1.00 -4.85
N LEU A 131 -12.06 1.26 -4.85
CA LEU A 131 -11.54 2.61 -5.07
C LEU A 131 -11.91 3.17 -6.44
N LEU A 132 -11.82 2.36 -7.49
CA LEU A 132 -12.23 2.77 -8.84
C LEU A 132 -13.72 3.17 -8.87
N ARG A 133 -14.58 2.40 -8.20
CA ARG A 133 -16.01 2.72 -8.10
C ARG A 133 -16.28 4.02 -7.33
N LEU A 134 -15.45 4.38 -6.35
CA LEU A 134 -15.57 5.67 -5.67
C LEU A 134 -15.31 6.83 -6.64
N LEU A 135 -14.22 6.74 -7.42
CA LEU A 135 -13.88 7.76 -8.42
C LEU A 135 -14.99 7.94 -9.48
N GLN A 136 -15.60 6.83 -9.91
CA GLN A 136 -16.69 6.88 -10.90
C GLN A 136 -17.96 7.53 -10.35
N LYS A 137 -18.24 7.40 -9.05
CA LYS A 137 -19.41 8.02 -8.42
C LYS A 137 -19.24 9.51 -8.19
N GLU A 138 -18.01 9.98 -7.99
CA GLU A 138 -17.72 11.41 -7.81
C GLU A 138 -17.67 12.19 -9.14
N ALA A 139 -17.57 11.49 -10.27
CA ALA A 139 -17.55 12.08 -11.61
C ALA A 139 -18.95 12.29 -12.22
N VAL A 140 -20.02 11.98 -11.48
CA VAL A 140 -21.44 12.13 -11.87
C VAL A 140 -22.11 13.16 -10.98
#